data_AF-A0A821TQV5-F1
#
_entry.id   AF-A0A821TQV5-F1
#
_cell.length_a   1.000
_cell.length_b   1.000
_cell.length_c   1.000
_cell.angle_alpha   90.00
_cell.angle_beta   90.00
_cell.angle_gamma   90.00
#
_symmetry.space_group_name_H-M   'P 1'
#
loop_
_entity.id
_entity.type
_entity.pdbx_description
1 polymer ?
#
loop_
_entity_poly.entity_id
_entity_poly.type
_entity_poly.pdbx_seq_one_letter_code
_entity_poly.pdbx_strand_id
1 'polypeptide(L)'
;MLFLLVITALFVTPITGDTCESYSHPQYGKTGRCIKTSDCPGGLYISNLCESQPNDIKCCFSASTSTANCPSIVTRSQWGARPAKSQTPMTTPVQYVVIHHTTGGTCTTKSDCISKMKGFQNYHMDSNGT
;
A
#
# COMPACT_ATOMS: atom_id res chain seq x y z
N MET A 1 -22.11 -52.82 -23.84
CA MET A 1 -22.34 -51.43 -23.40
C MET A 1 -21.23 -51.06 -22.43
N LEU A 2 -20.24 -50.32 -22.90
CA LEU A 2 -19.14 -49.79 -22.09
C LEU A 2 -19.40 -48.29 -21.95
N PHE A 3 -19.75 -47.82 -20.75
CA PHE A 3 -19.98 -46.40 -20.49
C PHE A 3 -18.64 -45.67 -20.36
N LEU A 4 -18.35 -44.79 -21.31
CA LEU A 4 -17.23 -43.85 -21.25
C LEU A 4 -17.62 -42.72 -20.29
N LEU A 5 -17.02 -42.68 -19.11
CA LEU A 5 -17.09 -41.53 -18.19
C LEU A 5 -16.09 -40.48 -18.66
N VAL A 6 -16.55 -39.54 -19.49
CA VAL A 6 -15.75 -38.36 -19.84
C VAL A 6 -15.90 -37.36 -18.69
N ILE A 7 -14.97 -37.43 -17.73
CA ILE A 7 -14.79 -36.36 -16.73
C ILE A 7 -14.05 -35.24 -17.44
N THR A 8 -14.78 -34.28 -18.01
CA THR A 8 -14.22 -33.02 -18.46
C THR A 8 -13.76 -32.25 -17.22
N ALA A 9 -12.48 -32.38 -16.88
CA ALA A 9 -11.82 -31.44 -15.99
C ALA A 9 -11.84 -30.07 -16.67
N LEU A 10 -12.79 -29.22 -16.27
CA LEU A 10 -12.75 -27.79 -16.56
C LEU A 10 -11.50 -27.24 -15.87
N PHE A 11 -10.42 -27.11 -16.63
CA PHE A 11 -9.27 -26.30 -16.25
C PHE A 11 -9.76 -24.85 -16.16
N VAL A 12 -10.12 -24.40 -14.96
CA VAL A 12 -10.29 -22.98 -14.68
C VAL A 12 -8.88 -22.40 -14.62
N THR A 13 -8.43 -21.80 -15.72
CA THR A 13 -7.26 -20.92 -15.69
C THR A 13 -7.54 -19.82 -14.66
N PRO A 14 -6.61 -19.48 -13.75
CA PRO A 14 -6.80 -18.34 -12.87
C PRO A 14 -6.90 -17.09 -13.74
N ILE A 15 -8.10 -16.52 -13.83
CA ILE A 15 -8.38 -15.32 -14.59
C ILE A 15 -7.55 -14.21 -13.95
N THR A 16 -6.68 -13.58 -14.73
CA THR A 16 -5.90 -12.40 -14.36
C THR A 16 -6.79 -11.16 -14.27
N GLY A 17 -7.86 -11.20 -13.46
CA GLY A 17 -8.93 -10.19 -13.47
C GLY A 17 -9.74 -10.09 -12.17
N ASP A 18 -9.13 -10.39 -11.02
CA ASP A 18 -9.79 -10.20 -9.71
C ASP A 18 -9.92 -8.73 -9.30
N THR A 19 -9.21 -7.83 -9.98
CA THR A 19 -9.15 -6.40 -9.67
C THR A 19 -9.73 -5.57 -10.81
N CYS A 20 -10.43 -4.50 -10.45
CA CYS A 20 -11.06 -3.56 -11.40
C CYS A 20 -10.48 -2.16 -11.17
N GLU A 21 -9.91 -1.55 -12.22
CA GLU A 21 -9.12 -0.31 -12.11
C GLU A 21 -9.56 0.83 -13.05
N SER A 22 -10.60 0.60 -13.84
CA SER A 22 -11.06 1.52 -14.88
C SER A 22 -11.79 2.76 -14.36
N TYR A 23 -12.14 2.81 -13.08
CA TYR A 23 -12.83 3.94 -12.46
C TYR A 23 -12.18 4.34 -11.13
N SER A 24 -11.96 5.65 -10.98
CA SER A 24 -11.46 6.25 -9.74
C SER A 24 -12.64 6.64 -8.84
N HIS A 25 -12.87 5.91 -7.76
CA HIS A 25 -13.88 6.29 -6.77
C HIS A 25 -13.42 7.53 -5.99
N PRO A 26 -14.27 8.57 -5.82
CA PRO A 26 -13.89 9.82 -5.13
C PRO A 26 -13.34 9.64 -3.71
N GLN A 27 -13.81 8.61 -2.99
CA GLN A 27 -13.46 8.35 -1.59
C GLN A 27 -12.54 7.13 -1.38
N TYR A 28 -12.50 6.17 -2.31
CA TYR A 28 -11.95 4.82 -2.05
C TYR A 28 -10.85 4.40 -3.04
N GLY A 29 -10.37 5.33 -3.87
CA GLY A 29 -9.23 5.09 -4.76
C GLY A 29 -9.61 4.45 -6.09
N LYS A 30 -8.60 3.96 -6.80
CA LYS A 30 -8.71 3.50 -8.20
C LYS A 30 -8.82 1.98 -8.35
N THR A 31 -8.48 1.21 -7.32
CA THR A 31 -8.43 -0.26 -7.41
C THR A 31 -9.54 -0.87 -6.55
N GLY A 32 -10.50 -1.53 -7.18
CA GLY A 32 -11.52 -2.34 -6.54
C GLY A 32 -11.27 -3.85 -6.73
N ARG A 33 -12.07 -4.69 -6.07
CA ARG A 33 -12.04 -6.15 -6.25
C ARG A 33 -13.38 -6.66 -6.80
N CYS A 34 -13.32 -7.61 -7.71
CA CYS A 34 -14.47 -8.32 -8.23
C CYS A 34 -14.94 -9.38 -7.23
N ILE A 35 -15.98 -9.07 -6.46
CA ILE A 35 -16.60 -9.97 -5.48
C ILE A 35 -18.13 -9.93 -5.60
N LYS A 36 -18.82 -10.85 -4.94
CA LYS A 36 -20.29 -10.85 -4.91
C LYS A 36 -20.81 -9.57 -4.28
N THR A 37 -21.91 -9.07 -4.84
CA THR A 37 -22.57 -7.85 -4.37
C THR A 37 -22.95 -7.93 -2.88
N SER A 38 -23.34 -9.12 -2.40
CA SER A 38 -23.68 -9.37 -0.99
C SER A 38 -22.51 -9.20 -0.02
N ASP A 39 -21.29 -9.40 -0.52
CA ASP A 39 -20.07 -9.44 0.28
C ASP A 39 -19.36 -8.07 0.27
N CYS A 40 -19.94 -7.08 -0.40
CA CYS A 40 -19.41 -5.74 -0.50
C CYS A 40 -19.92 -4.86 0.67
N PRO A 41 -19.05 -4.43 1.59
CA PRO A 41 -19.47 -3.57 2.70
C PRO A 41 -19.93 -2.19 2.18
N GLY A 42 -21.04 -1.70 2.73
CA GLY A 42 -21.52 -0.34 2.47
C GLY A 42 -22.16 -0.10 1.09
N GLY A 43 -22.37 -1.13 0.26
CA GLY A 43 -23.04 -0.99 -1.04
C GLY A 43 -22.22 -0.23 -2.10
N LEU A 44 -20.91 -0.17 -1.93
CA LEU A 44 -19.98 0.64 -2.73
C LEU A 44 -19.45 -0.13 -3.94
N TYR A 45 -20.33 -0.48 -4.88
CA TYR A 45 -19.96 -1.27 -6.05
C TYR A 45 -20.32 -0.59 -7.37
N ILE A 46 -19.58 -0.93 -8.43
CA ILE A 46 -19.90 -0.53 -9.80
C ILE A 46 -20.09 -1.79 -10.66
N SER A 47 -21.17 -1.78 -11.44
CA SER A 47 -21.48 -2.84 -12.41
C SER A 47 -20.60 -2.73 -13.66
N ASN A 48 -20.40 -3.85 -14.36
CA ASN A 48 -19.73 -3.90 -15.67
C ASN A 48 -18.22 -3.54 -15.69
N LEU A 49 -17.54 -3.55 -14.54
CA LEU A 49 -16.07 -3.37 -14.49
C LEU A 49 -15.30 -4.68 -14.26
N CYS A 50 -16.01 -5.78 -14.05
CA CYS A 50 -15.46 -7.12 -13.86
C CYS A 50 -15.72 -7.92 -15.13
N GLU A 51 -14.80 -7.82 -16.09
CA GLU A 51 -14.90 -8.53 -17.36
C GLU A 51 -14.88 -10.05 -17.14
N SER A 52 -15.72 -10.78 -17.87
CA SER A 52 -15.84 -12.25 -17.77
C SER A 52 -16.38 -12.80 -16.43
N GLN A 53 -16.98 -11.96 -15.57
CA GLN A 53 -17.60 -12.41 -14.32
C GLN A 53 -19.13 -12.51 -14.43
N PRO A 54 -19.79 -13.42 -13.69
CA PRO A 54 -21.25 -13.49 -13.63
C PRO A 54 -21.90 -12.22 -13.04
N ASN A 55 -23.18 -12.02 -13.36
CA ASN A 55 -23.94 -10.80 -13.04
C ASN A 55 -24.04 -10.46 -11.54
N ASP A 56 -23.83 -11.43 -10.65
CA ASP A 56 -23.83 -11.24 -9.19
C ASP A 56 -22.50 -10.70 -8.65
N ILE A 57 -21.45 -10.69 -9.49
CA ILE A 57 -20.13 -10.13 -9.20
C ILE A 57 -20.05 -8.70 -9.71
N LYS A 58 -19.68 -7.79 -8.81
CA LYS A 58 -19.50 -6.38 -9.13
C LYS A 58 -18.15 -5.91 -8.62
N CYS A 59 -17.68 -4.79 -9.18
CA CYS A 59 -16.46 -4.17 -8.71
C CYS A 59 -16.74 -3.46 -7.39
N CYS A 60 -16.34 -4.08 -6.28
CA CYS A 60 -16.50 -3.53 -4.95
C CYS A 60 -15.31 -2.64 -4.61
N PHE A 61 -15.61 -1.38 -4.31
CA PHE A 61 -14.66 -0.41 -3.76
C PHE A 61 -14.82 -0.42 -2.25
N SER A 62 -14.15 -1.34 -1.58
CA SER A 62 -13.89 -1.11 -0.15
C SER A 62 -12.96 0.09 -0.05
N ALA A 63 -13.10 0.91 0.99
CA ALA A 63 -11.92 1.58 1.52
C ALA A 63 -10.90 0.48 1.66
N SER A 64 -9.86 0.48 0.82
CA SER A 64 -8.80 -0.46 1.04
C SER A 64 -8.24 -0.02 2.39
N THR A 65 -8.59 -0.74 3.44
CA THR A 65 -7.72 -0.86 4.61
C THR A 65 -6.43 -1.57 4.20
N SER A 66 -6.29 -1.96 2.93
CA SER A 66 -5.02 -1.85 2.24
C SER A 66 -4.55 -0.40 2.36
N THR A 67 -3.71 -0.14 3.35
CA THR A 67 -2.55 0.71 3.17
C THR A 67 -1.85 0.26 1.88
N ALA A 68 -2.35 0.68 0.72
CA ALA A 68 -1.85 0.24 -0.56
C ALA A 68 -0.37 0.61 -0.61
N ASN A 69 0.48 -0.39 -0.38
CA ASN A 69 1.94 -0.37 -0.48
C ASN A 69 2.68 0.76 0.28
N CYS A 70 2.06 1.38 1.28
CA CYS A 70 2.78 2.33 2.13
C CYS A 70 3.64 1.56 3.14
N PRO A 71 4.97 1.72 3.14
CA PRO A 71 5.81 1.09 4.16
C PRO A 71 5.43 1.62 5.55
N SER A 72 5.55 0.75 6.55
CA SER A 72 5.41 1.18 7.94
C SER A 72 6.55 2.14 8.30
N ILE A 73 6.21 3.38 8.68
CA ILE A 73 7.17 4.41 9.05
C ILE A 73 7.47 4.33 10.54
N VAL A 74 8.76 4.23 10.91
CA VAL A 74 9.20 4.37 12.30
C VAL A 74 9.21 5.86 12.68
N THR A 75 8.27 6.27 13.52
CA THR A 75 8.09 7.68 13.92
C THR A 75 9.25 8.19 14.78
N ARG A 76 9.39 9.52 14.88
CA ARG A 76 10.40 10.18 15.74
C ARG A 76 10.40 9.66 17.17
N SER A 77 9.22 9.50 17.77
CA SER A 77 9.11 8.97 19.13
C SER A 77 9.52 7.50 19.21
N GLN A 78 9.18 6.69 18.21
CA GLN A 78 9.51 5.26 18.18
C GLN A 78 11.01 4.96 18.11
N TRP A 79 11.81 5.81 17.46
CA TRP A 79 13.27 5.67 17.48
C TRP A 79 13.97 6.53 18.55
N GLY A 80 13.21 7.25 19.38
CA GLY A 80 13.75 8.03 20.51
C GLY A 80 14.51 9.28 20.06
N ALA A 81 13.96 10.01 19.08
CA ALA A 81 14.50 11.27 18.59
C ALA A 81 14.49 12.35 19.67
N ARG A 82 15.54 13.18 19.73
CA ARG A 82 15.52 14.46 20.45
C ARG A 82 14.52 15.44 19.79
N PRO A 83 13.94 16.39 20.53
CA PRO A 83 13.15 17.48 19.94
C PRO A 83 13.98 18.28 18.92
N ALA A 84 13.35 18.76 17.85
CA ALA A 84 14.01 19.65 16.90
C ALA A 84 14.29 21.01 17.56
N LYS A 85 15.40 21.67 17.19
CA LYS A 85 15.73 23.02 17.70
C LYS A 85 14.79 24.10 17.17
N SER A 86 14.35 23.94 15.92
CA SER A 86 13.39 24.80 15.24
C SER A 86 12.59 23.98 14.23
N GLN A 87 11.43 24.50 13.82
CA GLN A 87 10.55 23.85 12.86
C GLN A 87 10.04 24.89 11.86
N THR A 88 10.15 24.57 10.58
CA THR A 88 9.55 25.35 9.49
C THR A 88 8.60 24.42 8.73
N PRO A 89 7.30 24.71 8.67
CA PRO A 89 6.35 23.89 7.94
C PRO A 89 6.62 23.95 6.43
N MET A 90 6.38 22.83 5.74
CA MET A 90 6.46 22.76 4.28
C MET A 90 5.07 22.99 3.67
N THR A 91 5.01 23.70 2.55
CA THR A 91 3.79 23.82 1.75
C THR A 91 3.48 22.49 1.07
N THR A 92 2.25 22.03 1.21
CA THR A 92 1.76 20.79 0.58
C THR A 92 0.81 21.10 -0.58
N PRO A 93 0.83 20.33 -1.68
CA PRO A 93 1.68 19.16 -1.93
C PRO A 93 3.14 19.53 -2.25
N VAL A 94 4.08 18.63 -1.93
CA VAL A 94 5.49 18.81 -2.30
C VAL A 94 5.69 18.39 -3.76
N GLN A 95 6.44 19.19 -4.51
CA GLN A 95 6.60 19.02 -5.97
C GLN A 95 7.82 18.17 -6.37
N TYR A 96 8.80 18.04 -5.47
CA TYR A 96 10.08 17.38 -5.74
C TYR A 96 10.44 16.39 -4.64
N VAL A 97 11.10 15.30 -5.03
CA VAL A 97 11.69 14.31 -4.11
C VAL A 97 13.19 14.26 -4.41
N VAL A 98 14.01 14.44 -3.38
CA VAL A 98 15.47 14.36 -3.48
C VAL A 98 15.96 13.12 -2.74
N ILE A 99 16.66 12.24 -3.45
CA ILE A 99 17.16 10.97 -2.92
C ILE A 99 18.62 11.15 -2.51
N HIS A 100 18.94 10.83 -1.25
CA HIS A 100 20.30 10.89 -0.71
C HIS A 100 20.67 9.56 -0.07
N HIS A 101 21.95 9.20 -0.16
CA HIS A 101 22.54 8.19 0.70
C HIS A 101 23.09 8.87 1.96
N THR A 102 23.19 8.13 3.07
CA THR A 102 23.92 8.58 4.26
C THR A 102 25.38 8.14 4.18
N THR A 103 26.32 8.97 4.61
CA THR A 103 27.70 8.53 4.81
C THR A 103 27.78 7.62 6.04
N GLY A 104 28.45 6.47 5.91
CA GLY A 104 28.65 5.48 6.98
C GLY A 104 28.24 4.07 6.56
N GLY A 105 28.41 3.11 7.47
CA GLY A 105 28.02 1.71 7.21
C GLY A 105 26.51 1.51 7.14
N THR A 106 26.06 0.50 6.40
CA THR A 106 24.65 0.07 6.31
C THR A 106 24.12 -0.49 7.64
N CYS A 107 22.80 -0.64 7.75
CA CYS A 107 22.13 -1.36 8.84
C CYS A 107 21.05 -2.27 8.26
N THR A 108 20.78 -3.39 8.93
CA THR A 108 19.79 -4.39 8.50
C THR A 108 18.81 -4.78 9.60
N THR A 109 19.13 -4.49 10.87
CA THR A 109 18.22 -4.70 11.98
C THR A 109 17.62 -3.38 12.46
N LYS A 110 16.42 -3.45 13.04
CA LYS A 110 15.72 -2.28 13.57
C LYS A 110 16.55 -1.54 14.63
N SER A 111 17.18 -2.27 15.56
CA SER A 111 18.02 -1.70 16.62
C SER A 111 19.25 -0.98 16.07
N ASP A 112 19.91 -1.56 15.06
CA ASP A 112 21.11 -0.96 14.47
C ASP A 112 20.76 0.32 13.70
N CYS A 113 19.67 0.28 12.93
CA CYS A 113 19.19 1.45 12.20
C CYS A 113 18.75 2.57 13.15
N ILE A 114 18.05 2.26 14.25
CA ILE A 114 17.70 3.25 15.28
C ILE A 114 18.96 3.87 15.89
N SER A 115 19.96 3.06 16.21
CA SER A 115 21.22 3.54 16.80
C SER A 115 21.96 4.47 15.85
N LYS A 116 22.00 4.16 14.54
CA LYS A 116 22.57 5.05 13.52
C LYS A 116 21.79 6.35 13.36
N MET A 117 20.46 6.29 13.30
CA MET A 117 19.62 7.50 13.22
C MET A 117 19.86 8.45 14.39
N LYS A 118 20.05 7.94 15.61
CA LYS A 118 20.44 8.74 16.77
C LYS A 118 21.83 9.36 16.61
N GLY A 119 22.80 8.61 16.11
CA GLY A 119 24.14 9.13 15.81
C GLY A 119 24.11 10.28 14.80
N PHE A 120 23.38 10.11 13.69
CA PHE A 120 23.21 11.17 12.69
C PHE A 120 22.51 12.40 13.27
N GLN A 121 21.44 12.21 14.04
CA GLN A 121 20.76 13.32 14.71
C GLN A 121 21.72 14.09 15.63
N ASN A 122 22.46 13.40 16.49
CA ASN A 122 23.39 14.05 17.41
C ASN A 122 24.48 14.83 16.66
N TYR A 123 25.06 14.25 15.61
CA TYR A 123 26.06 14.94 14.81
C TYR A 123 25.50 16.22 14.14
N HIS A 124 24.31 16.14 13.54
CA HIS A 124 23.69 17.32 12.91
C HIS A 124 23.36 18.40 13.95
N MET A 125 22.78 18.00 15.09
CA MET A 125 22.36 18.95 16.12
C MET A 125 23.55 19.54 16.88
N ASP A 126 24.56 18.74 17.20
CA ASP A 126 25.60 19.17 18.14
C ASP A 126 26.84 19.71 17.40
N SER A 127 27.07 19.34 16.14
CA SER A 127 28.25 19.76 15.36
C SER A 127 27.92 20.64 14.14
N ASN A 128 26.80 20.42 13.46
CA ASN A 128 26.45 21.17 12.23
C ASN A 128 25.36 22.24 12.44
N GLY A 129 24.93 22.48 13.68
CA GLY A 129 24.06 23.60 14.04
C GLY A 129 22.59 23.43 13.66
N THR A 130 22.12 22.21 13.36
CA THR A 130 20.73 21.91 12.99
C THR A 130 20.16 20.76 13.79
#